data_AF-A0A7Y9JBF3-F1
#
_entry.id   AF-A0A7Y9JBF3-F1
#
_cell.length_a   1.000
_cell.length_b   1.000
_cell.length_c   1.000
_cell.angle_alpha   90.00
_cell.angle_beta   90.00
_cell.angle_gamma   90.00
#
_symmetry.space_group_name_H-M   'P 1'
#
loop_
_entity.id
_entity.type
_entity.pdbx_description
1 polymer ?
#
loop_
_entity_poly.entity_id
_entity_poly.type
_entity_poly.pdbx_seq_one_letter_code
_entity_poly.pdbx_strand_id
1 'polypeptide(L)'
;MLDSALIDVRVLPWRPRARVMRADTLRDNADPFTAFDDLQGVVVGLVLWLVILIAAPLLVLVLAVGLLSIEVPVVIGLGLLLLLIRFAGLVPWQVLVIDGLTGEERHERHRSLLRAARRVRAVNGDRRVRVRWAWC
;
A
#
# COMPACT_ATOMS: atom_id res chain seq x y z
N MET A 1 -14.52 -46.82 48.19
CA MET A 1 -13.37 -46.78 47.27
C MET A 1 -13.12 -45.32 46.96
N LEU A 2 -12.01 -44.77 47.44
CA LEU A 2 -11.64 -43.37 47.28
C LEU A 2 -10.90 -43.23 45.95
N ASP A 3 -11.53 -42.60 44.96
CA ASP A 3 -10.90 -42.28 43.68
C ASP A 3 -9.88 -41.16 43.88
N SER A 4 -8.64 -41.54 44.15
CA SER A 4 -7.52 -40.61 44.21
C SER A 4 -7.02 -40.32 42.79
N ALA A 5 -7.29 -39.12 42.27
CA ALA A 5 -6.69 -38.64 41.03
C ALA A 5 -5.21 -38.30 41.29
N LEU A 6 -4.30 -39.08 40.69
CA LEU A 6 -2.86 -38.87 40.80
C LEU A 6 -2.40 -37.95 39.66
N ILE A 7 -2.00 -36.71 39.96
CA ILE A 7 -1.38 -35.82 38.98
C ILE A 7 0.14 -35.92 39.15
N ASP A 8 0.81 -36.54 38.18
CA ASP A 8 2.27 -36.72 38.19
C ASP A 8 2.94 -35.47 37.58
N VAL A 9 3.16 -34.45 38.41
CA VAL A 9 3.79 -33.20 37.96
C VAL A 9 5.30 -33.40 37.84
N ARG A 10 5.79 -33.59 36.61
CA ARG A 10 7.22 -33.67 36.29
C ARG A 10 7.86 -32.28 36.26
N VAL A 11 8.27 -31.77 37.41
CA VAL A 11 8.93 -30.46 37.50
C VAL A 11 10.41 -30.53 37.08
N LEU A 12 11.10 -31.66 37.26
CA LEU A 12 12.49 -31.85 36.83
C LEU A 12 12.80 -33.30 36.37
N PRO A 13 13.70 -33.53 35.39
CA PRO A 13 13.84 -34.84 34.73
C PRO A 13 14.40 -35.99 35.58
N TRP A 14 15.16 -35.72 36.66
CA TRP A 14 15.97 -36.75 37.34
C TRP A 14 15.54 -37.07 38.79
N ARG A 15 14.47 -36.46 39.31
CA ARG A 15 13.88 -36.85 40.60
C ARG A 15 12.37 -36.57 40.61
N PRO A 16 11.52 -37.56 40.27
CA PRO A 16 10.09 -37.42 40.41
C PRO A 16 9.75 -37.37 41.91
N ARG A 17 9.30 -36.21 42.40
CA ARG A 17 8.67 -36.09 43.71
C ARG A 17 7.17 -36.20 43.52
N ALA A 18 6.64 -37.41 43.68
CA ALA A 18 5.20 -37.60 43.77
C ALA A 18 4.69 -36.97 45.08
N ARG A 19 3.91 -35.89 44.99
CA ARG A 19 3.08 -35.41 46.10
C ARG A 19 1.65 -35.81 45.82
N VAL A 20 1.11 -36.71 46.64
CA VAL A 20 -0.30 -37.07 46.58
C VAL A 20 -1.09 -35.92 47.19
N MET A 21 -1.68 -35.10 46.32
CA MET A 21 -2.60 -34.05 46.72
C MET A 21 -4.01 -34.66 46.77
N ARG A 22 -4.72 -34.51 47.90
CA ARG A 22 -6.09 -35.03 48.02
C ARG A 22 -7.01 -34.25 47.08
N ALA A 23 -7.93 -34.95 46.40
CA ALA A 23 -8.89 -34.35 45.49
C ALA A 23 -9.65 -33.16 46.11
N ASP A 24 -9.91 -33.24 47.43
CA ASP A 24 -10.58 -32.19 48.20
C ASP A 24 -9.80 -30.86 48.17
N THR A 25 -8.46 -30.90 48.26
CA THR A 25 -7.63 -29.69 48.23
C THR A 25 -7.50 -29.06 46.83
N LEU A 26 -7.74 -29.83 45.77
CA LEU A 26 -7.83 -29.28 44.40
C LEU A 26 -9.19 -28.63 44.16
N ARG A 27 -10.25 -29.15 44.78
CA ARG A 27 -11.59 -28.58 44.72
C ARG A 27 -11.70 -27.27 45.52
N ASP A 28 -11.00 -27.18 46.64
CA ASP A 28 -11.01 -26.00 47.50
C ASP A 28 -10.14 -24.83 46.95
N ASN A 29 -9.15 -25.12 46.11
CA ASN A 29 -8.29 -24.11 45.46
C ASN A 29 -8.62 -23.88 43.97
N ALA A 30 -9.53 -24.66 43.40
CA ALA A 30 -10.16 -24.31 42.14
C ALA A 30 -11.13 -23.17 42.47
N ASP A 31 -10.64 -21.93 42.40
CA ASP A 31 -11.51 -20.76 42.40
C ASP A 31 -12.64 -21.06 41.41
N PRO A 32 -13.91 -20.98 41.85
CA PRO A 32 -15.02 -21.18 40.93
C PRO A 32 -14.94 -20.03 39.94
N PHE A 33 -14.33 -20.28 38.77
CA PHE A 33 -14.36 -19.38 37.63
C PHE A 33 -15.82 -18.95 37.47
N THR A 34 -16.12 -17.72 37.87
CA THR A 34 -17.49 -17.28 37.95
C THR A 34 -17.96 -17.06 36.53
N ALA A 35 -19.15 -17.51 36.16
CA ALA A 35 -19.71 -17.28 34.82
C ALA A 35 -19.75 -15.78 34.43
N PHE A 36 -19.64 -14.88 35.41
CA PHE A 36 -19.46 -13.45 35.23
C PHE A 36 -18.11 -13.06 34.60
N ASP A 37 -17.01 -13.73 34.96
CA ASP A 37 -15.68 -13.45 34.39
C ASP A 37 -15.63 -13.84 32.90
N ASP A 38 -16.25 -14.96 32.54
CA ASP A 38 -16.38 -15.39 31.13
C ASP A 38 -17.30 -14.43 30.33
N LEU A 39 -18.42 -14.00 30.91
CA LEU A 39 -19.32 -13.05 30.26
C LEU A 39 -18.63 -11.70 30.03
N GLN A 40 -17.87 -11.22 31.01
CA GLN A 40 -17.09 -9.99 30.89
C GLN A 40 -16.00 -10.13 29.83
N GLY A 41 -15.30 -11.26 29.78
CA GLY A 41 -14.32 -11.56 28.73
C GLY A 41 -14.93 -11.53 27.33
N VAL A 42 -16.12 -12.13 27.16
CA VAL A 42 -16.86 -12.12 25.89
C VAL A 42 -17.32 -10.71 25.51
N VAL A 43 -17.85 -9.92 26.46
CA VAL A 43 -18.28 -8.54 26.19
C VAL A 43 -17.10 -7.65 25.82
N VAL A 44 -15.98 -7.75 26.54
CA VAL A 44 -14.74 -7.01 26.23
C VAL A 44 -14.22 -7.41 24.85
N GLY A 45 -14.19 -8.72 24.54
CA GLY A 45 -13.80 -9.22 23.23
C GLY A 45 -14.69 -8.68 22.10
N LEU A 46 -16.01 -8.66 22.31
CA LEU A 46 -16.98 -8.19 21.32
C LEU A 46 -16.90 -6.67 21.11
N VAL A 47 -16.74 -5.90 22.18
CA VAL A 47 -16.52 -4.44 22.10
C VAL A 47 -15.22 -4.14 21.37
N LEU A 48 -14.12 -4.81 21.73
CA LEU A 48 -12.83 -4.61 21.07
C LEU A 48 -12.91 -4.99 19.59
N TRP A 49 -13.56 -6.10 19.27
CA TRP A 49 -13.77 -6.52 17.89
C TRP A 49 -14.54 -5.47 17.08
N LEU A 50 -15.63 -4.93 17.64
CA LEU A 50 -16.42 -3.88 17.00
C LEU A 50 -15.61 -2.59 16.81
N VAL A 51 -14.83 -2.21 17.83
CA VAL A 51 -13.93 -1.04 17.76
C VAL A 51 -12.92 -1.21 16.64
N ILE A 52 -12.28 -2.38 16.52
CA ILE A 52 -11.31 -2.66 15.43
C ILE A 52 -12.00 -2.59 14.07
N LEU A 53 -13.20 -3.17 13.94
CA LEU A 53 -13.95 -3.20 12.69
C LEU A 53 -14.30 -1.81 12.17
N ILE A 54 -14.47 -0.82 13.05
CA ILE A 54 -14.77 0.58 12.69
C ILE A 54 -13.49 1.43 12.61
N ALA A 55 -12.59 1.30 13.57
CA ALA A 55 -11.40 2.13 13.67
C ALA A 55 -10.39 1.84 12.55
N ALA A 56 -10.24 0.57 12.17
CA ALA A 56 -9.32 0.18 11.09
C ALA A 56 -9.67 0.84 9.74
N PRO A 57 -10.91 0.74 9.20
CA PRO A 57 -11.25 1.39 7.95
C PRO A 57 -11.22 2.91 8.05
N LEU A 58 -11.59 3.49 9.19
CA LEU A 58 -11.51 4.94 9.41
C LEU A 58 -10.05 5.42 9.35
N LEU A 59 -9.13 4.71 9.99
CA LEU A 59 -7.70 5.00 9.95
C LEU A 59 -7.17 4.94 8.51
N VAL A 60 -7.55 3.90 7.75
CA VAL A 60 -7.18 3.77 6.34
C VAL A 60 -7.71 4.95 5.52
N LEU A 61 -8.94 5.38 5.76
CA LEU A 61 -9.53 6.52 5.06
C LEU A 61 -8.78 7.83 5.35
N VAL A 62 -8.48 8.10 6.62
CA VAL A 62 -7.71 9.30 7.01
C VAL A 62 -6.31 9.27 6.39
N LEU A 63 -5.64 8.13 6.43
CA LEU A 63 -4.32 7.96 5.84
C LEU A 63 -4.37 8.18 4.32
N ALA A 64 -5.37 7.61 3.64
CA ALA A 64 -5.56 7.76 2.20
C ALA A 64 -5.79 9.22 1.81
N VAL A 65 -6.66 9.94 2.54
CA VAL A 65 -6.91 11.37 2.29
C VAL A 65 -5.66 12.21 2.55
N GLY A 66 -4.92 11.92 3.63
CA GLY A 66 -3.67 12.61 3.95
C GLY A 66 -2.59 12.41 2.90
N LEU A 67 -2.38 11.15 2.48
CA LEU A 67 -1.46 10.80 1.39
C LEU A 67 -1.85 11.48 0.09
N LEU A 68 -3.12 11.41 -0.30
CA LEU A 68 -3.62 12.04 -1.52
C LEU A 68 -3.39 13.57 -1.51
N SER A 69 -3.60 14.21 -0.36
CA SER A 69 -3.39 15.65 -0.19
C SER A 69 -1.92 16.06 -0.37
N ILE A 70 -0.98 15.15 -0.17
CA ILE A 70 0.46 15.36 -0.37
C ILE A 70 0.88 14.97 -1.79
N GLU A 71 0.41 13.81 -2.26
CA GLU A 71 0.75 13.25 -3.56
C GLU A 71 0.30 14.17 -4.70
N VAL A 72 -0.91 14.70 -4.63
CA VAL A 72 -1.46 15.56 -5.70
C VAL A 72 -0.59 16.81 -5.92
N PRO A 73 -0.27 17.63 -4.89
CA PRO A 73 0.66 18.74 -5.06
C PRO A 73 2.03 18.34 -5.57
N VAL A 74 2.58 17.20 -5.12
CA VAL A 74 3.89 16.71 -5.57
C VAL A 74 3.85 16.37 -7.06
N VAL A 75 2.83 15.64 -7.52
CA VAL A 75 2.65 15.30 -8.93
C VAL A 75 2.43 16.54 -9.79
N ILE A 76 1.60 17.48 -9.33
CA ILE A 76 1.39 18.77 -10.02
C ILE A 76 2.70 19.54 -10.10
N GLY A 77 3.44 19.65 -9.00
CA GLY A 77 4.73 20.33 -8.93
C GLY A 77 5.77 19.70 -9.87
N LEU A 78 5.84 18.37 -9.90
CA LEU A 78 6.72 17.64 -10.82
C LEU A 78 6.32 17.88 -12.28
N GLY A 79 5.02 17.84 -12.59
CA GLY A 79 4.50 18.11 -13.93
C GLY A 79 4.83 19.52 -14.41
N LEU A 80 4.64 20.53 -13.54
CA LEU A 80 5.02 21.92 -13.82
C LEU A 80 6.53 22.07 -14.00
N LEU A 81 7.33 21.41 -13.16
CA LEU A 81 8.79 21.42 -13.28
C LEU A 81 9.25 20.80 -14.60
N LEU A 82 8.72 19.64 -14.98
CA LEU A 82 9.03 18.99 -16.26
C LEU A 82 8.64 19.88 -17.44
N LEU A 83 7.49 20.56 -17.34
CA LEU A 83 7.04 21.51 -18.35
C LEU A 83 8.03 22.69 -18.45
N LEU A 84 8.43 23.28 -17.32
CA LEU A 84 9.43 24.35 -17.27
C LEU A 84 10.77 23.92 -17.86
N ILE A 85 11.28 22.74 -17.48
CA ILE A 85 12.51 22.15 -18.02
C ILE A 85 12.41 21.96 -19.55
N ARG A 86 11.25 21.50 -20.03
CA ARG A 86 10.99 21.31 -21.45
C ARG A 86 10.88 22.63 -22.22
N PHE A 87 10.33 23.69 -21.62
CA PHE A 87 10.31 25.03 -22.20
C PHE A 87 11.67 25.73 -22.15
N ALA A 88 12.47 25.49 -21.11
CA ALA A 88 13.86 25.93 -21.01
C ALA A 88 14.79 25.24 -22.03
N GLY A 89 14.31 24.21 -22.72
CA GLY A 89 15.05 23.49 -23.76
C GLY A 89 16.06 22.47 -23.24
N LEU A 90 15.97 22.11 -21.96
CA LEU A 90 16.75 21.04 -21.33
C LEU A 90 16.27 19.66 -21.82
N VAL A 91 14.96 19.49 -22.00
CA VAL A 91 14.36 18.31 -22.64
C VAL A 91 13.97 18.66 -24.08
N PRO A 92 14.53 17.99 -25.11
CA PRO A 92 14.21 18.28 -26.50
C PRO A 92 12.81 17.80 -26.87
N TRP A 93 12.13 18.59 -27.70
CA TRP A 93 10.90 18.23 -28.38
C TRP A 93 11.19 17.21 -29.48
N GLN A 94 10.44 16.12 -29.53
CA GLN A 94 10.54 15.12 -30.59
C GLN A 94 9.39 15.27 -31.59
N VAL A 95 9.74 15.21 -32.86
CA VAL A 95 8.80 15.31 -33.97
C VAL A 95 9.06 14.12 -34.89
N LEU A 96 8.03 13.33 -35.15
CA LEU A 96 8.07 12.21 -36.08
C LEU A 96 7.64 12.72 -37.45
N VAL A 97 8.55 12.63 -38.42
CA VAL A 97 8.28 12.96 -39.82
C VAL A 97 8.08 11.65 -40.56
N ILE A 98 6.88 11.44 -41.10
CA ILE A 98 6.53 10.28 -41.91
C ILE A 98 6.44 10.72 -43.36
N ASP A 99 7.30 10.18 -44.20
CA ASP A 99 7.25 10.43 -45.64
C ASP A 99 6.16 9.56 -46.28
N GLY A 100 5.16 10.18 -46.92
CA GLY A 100 4.02 9.47 -47.50
C GLY A 100 4.36 8.67 -48.76
N LEU A 101 5.52 8.91 -49.38
CA LEU A 101 5.95 8.20 -50.60
C LEU A 101 6.81 6.96 -50.31
N THR A 102 7.64 7.04 -49.27
CA THR A 102 8.60 5.97 -48.91
C THR A 102 8.19 5.21 -47.66
N GLY A 103 7.30 5.76 -46.83
CA GLY A 103 6.91 5.17 -45.54
C GLY A 103 8.01 5.24 -44.47
N GLU A 104 9.12 5.94 -44.72
CA GLU A 104 10.19 6.10 -43.74
C GLU A 104 9.76 7.03 -42.60
N GLU A 105 10.01 6.58 -41.36
CA GLU A 105 9.83 7.36 -40.15
C GLU A 105 11.16 7.96 -39.70
N ARG A 106 11.22 9.29 -39.59
CA ARG A 106 12.40 10.00 -39.08
C ARG A 106 12.05 10.78 -37.83
N HIS A 107 12.85 10.54 -36.78
CA HIS A 107 12.74 11.28 -35.52
C HIS A 107 13.63 12.52 -35.56
N GLU A 108 13.04 13.70 -35.65
CA GLU A 108 13.74 14.98 -35.51
C GLU A 108 13.63 15.48 -34.06
N ARG A 109 14.76 15.92 -33.48
CA ARG A 109 14.83 16.49 -32.12
C ARG A 109 15.08 17.99 -32.17
N HIS A 110 14.26 18.76 -31.47
CA HIS A 110 14.37 20.23 -31.41
C HIS A 110 14.36 20.73 -29.98
N ARG A 111 15.36 21.53 -29.58
CA ARG A 111 15.39 22.14 -28.22
C ARG A 111 14.37 23.26 -28.00
N SER A 112 13.84 23.85 -29.07
CA SER A 112 12.90 24.98 -28.99
C SER A 112 11.56 24.62 -29.63
N LEU A 113 10.47 24.86 -28.90
CA LEU A 113 9.10 24.65 -29.38
C LEU A 113 8.79 25.50 -30.62
N LEU A 114 9.28 26.74 -30.69
CA LEU A 114 9.09 27.60 -31.86
C LEU A 114 9.74 27.02 -33.11
N ARG A 115 10.93 26.42 -32.98
CA ARG A 115 11.61 25.75 -34.11
C ARG A 115 10.86 24.49 -34.54
N ALA A 116 10.43 23.67 -33.58
CA ALA A 116 9.62 22.48 -33.87
C ALA A 116 8.30 22.84 -34.57
N ALA A 117 7.57 23.84 -34.06
CA ALA A 117 6.30 24.27 -34.63
C ALA A 117 6.46 24.86 -36.05
N ARG A 118 7.52 25.64 -36.29
CA ARG A 118 7.85 26.13 -37.65
C ARG A 118 8.12 24.98 -38.61
N ARG A 119 8.88 23.97 -38.17
CA ARG A 119 9.17 22.77 -38.96
C ARG A 119 7.90 21.99 -39.31
N VAL A 120 7.05 21.73 -38.32
CA VAL A 120 5.74 21.07 -38.53
C VAL A 120 4.89 21.83 -39.54
N ARG A 121 4.79 23.17 -39.41
CA ARG A 121 4.02 24.00 -40.37
C ARG A 121 4.62 23.98 -41.77
N ALA A 122 5.94 24.06 -41.89
CA ALA A 122 6.62 24.01 -43.17
C ALA A 122 6.40 22.67 -43.88
N VAL A 123 6.44 21.56 -43.13
CA VAL A 123 6.30 20.21 -43.68
C VAL A 123 4.84 19.84 -43.94
N ASN A 124 3.88 20.21 -43.07
CA ASN A 124 2.44 19.99 -43.33
C ASN A 124 1.89 20.87 -44.47
N GLY A 125 2.61 21.93 -44.87
CA GLY A 125 2.29 22.68 -46.09
C GLY A 125 2.44 21.83 -47.35
N ASP A 126 3.28 20.80 -47.29
CA ASP A 126 3.51 19.85 -48.37
C ASP A 126 2.66 18.59 -48.12
N ARG A 127 1.57 18.41 -48.88
CA ARG A 127 0.54 17.35 -48.67
C ARG A 127 1.08 15.91 -48.72
N ARG A 128 2.36 15.73 -49.05
CA ARG A 128 3.06 14.45 -49.19
C ARG A 128 3.68 13.93 -47.90
N VAL A 129 3.93 14.80 -46.92
CA VAL A 129 4.62 14.44 -45.67
C VAL A 129 3.68 14.67 -44.49
N ARG A 130 3.56 13.68 -43.60
CA ARG A 130 2.76 13.81 -42.38
C ARG A 130 3.68 13.91 -41.17
N VAL A 131 3.47 14.95 -40.38
CA VAL A 131 4.25 15.18 -39.16
C VAL A 131 3.38 14.93 -37.94
N ARG A 132 3.86 14.10 -37.01
CA ARG A 132 3.22 13.83 -35.72
C ARG A 132 4.14 14.22 -34.57
N TRP A 133 3.55 14.67 -33.47
CA TRP A 133 4.29 14.85 -32.22
C TRP A 133 4.60 13.48 -31.64
N ALA A 134 5.88 13.22 -31.38
CA ALA A 134 6.31 12.03 -30.66
C ALA A 134 6.57 12.40 -29.20
N TRP A 135 6.11 11.53 -28.30
CA TRP A 135 6.48 11.61 -26.89
C TRP A 135 7.77 10.81 -26.69
N CYS A 136 8.71 11.38 -25.93
CA CYS A 136 9.90 10.65 -25.44
C CYS A 136 9.48 9.59 -24.44
#